data_AF-A0A536EKC1-F1
#
_entry.id   AF-A0A536EKC1-F1
#
_cell.length_a   1.000
_cell.length_b   1.000
_cell.length_c   1.000
_cell.angle_alpha   90.00
_cell.angle_beta   90.00
_cell.angle_gamma   90.00
#
_symmetry.space_group_name_H-M   'P 1'
#
loop_
_entity.id
_entity.type
_entity.pdbx_description
1 polymer ?
#
loop_
_entity_poly.entity_id
_entity_poly.type
_entity_poly.pdbx_seq_one_letter_code
_entity_poly.pdbx_strand_id
1 'polypeptide(L)'
;MATTAINAETEHHRRFIDEYQHLSRPFGSGSFGARAEAFARFFGTPTFLIGQTLIVGTWIVLNAAKIVHFDLYPFILLNLAFSLQAAYAAPLILLAQTRQADRDKAHAEADAKHRESVARGTLRRQELAERGIDLLKELLDENTQLTKRVEELTRQIHGKVVAT
;
A
#
# COMPACT_ATOMS: atom_id res chain seq x y z
N MET A 1 7.60 12.22 29.19
CA MET A 1 7.07 10.84 29.26
C MET A 1 5.96 10.56 28.24
N ALA A 2 5.17 11.56 27.79
CA ALA A 2 4.15 11.39 26.75
C ALA A 2 4.72 11.18 25.32
N THR A 3 5.86 11.78 24.98
CA THR A 3 6.49 11.66 23.64
C THR A 3 6.92 10.24 23.28
N THR A 4 7.28 9.40 24.25
CA THR A 4 7.73 8.03 24.02
C THR A 4 6.58 7.09 23.65
N ALA A 5 5.37 7.34 24.16
CA ALA A 5 4.18 6.52 23.88
C ALA A 5 3.63 6.74 22.46
N ILE A 6 3.72 7.96 21.93
CA ILE A 6 3.29 8.29 20.56
C ILE A 6 4.22 7.61 19.53
N ASN A 7 5.52 7.52 19.83
CA ASN A 7 6.48 6.83 18.95
C ASN A 7 6.23 5.32 18.86
N ALA A 8 5.81 4.66 19.95
CA ALA A 8 5.56 3.22 19.99
C ALA A 8 4.35 2.79 19.15
N GLU A 9 3.32 3.64 19.05
CA GLU A 9 2.13 3.35 18.21
C GLU A 9 2.46 3.53 16.70
N THR A 10 3.33 4.49 16.36
CA THR A 10 3.79 4.71 14.98
C THR A 10 4.81 3.67 14.49
N GLU A 11 5.58 3.05 15.39
CA GLU A 11 6.58 2.03 15.04
C GLU A 11 5.94 0.77 14.45
N HIS A 12 4.76 0.38 14.93
CA HIS A 12 4.11 -0.86 14.52
C HIS A 12 3.58 -0.85 13.08
N HIS A 13 3.20 0.31 12.54
CA HIS A 13 2.65 0.41 11.19
C HIS A 13 3.72 0.11 10.12
N ARG A 14 4.98 0.47 10.40
CA ARG A 14 6.10 0.21 9.48
C ARG A 14 6.51 -1.25 9.39
N ARG A 15 6.20 -2.07 10.40
CA ARG A 15 6.61 -3.49 10.45
C ARG A 15 6.13 -4.28 9.22
N PHE A 16 4.92 -3.99 8.74
CA PHE A 16 4.37 -4.67 7.56
C PHE A 16 4.94 -4.15 6.24
N ILE A 17 5.40 -2.90 6.19
CA ILE A 17 6.01 -2.29 5.00
C ILE A 17 7.49 -2.71 4.90
N ASP A 18 8.20 -2.81 6.03
CA ASP A 18 9.61 -3.19 6.11
C ASP A 18 9.87 -4.59 5.54
N GLU A 19 8.94 -5.52 5.74
CA GLU A 19 9.07 -6.90 5.26
C GLU A 19 9.14 -6.98 3.72
N TYR A 20 8.54 -6.03 3.00
CA TYR A 20 8.56 -5.94 1.54
C TYR A 20 9.46 -4.82 0.99
N GLN A 21 10.22 -4.12 1.82
CA GLN A 21 11.13 -3.06 1.34
C GLN A 21 12.18 -3.59 0.36
N HIS A 22 12.58 -4.85 0.45
CA HIS A 22 13.51 -5.44 -0.51
C HIS A 22 12.91 -5.58 -1.94
N LEU A 23 11.58 -5.53 -2.08
CA LEU A 23 10.84 -5.50 -3.35
C LEU A 23 10.51 -4.08 -3.84
N SER A 24 10.77 -3.04 -3.03
CA SER A 24 10.33 -1.66 -3.27
C SER A 24 10.95 -0.99 -4.49
N ARG A 25 12.08 -1.48 -5.01
CA ARG A 25 12.67 -0.95 -6.25
C ARG A 25 11.98 -1.60 -7.46
N PRO A 26 11.32 -0.82 -8.35
CA PRO A 26 10.60 -1.33 -9.52
C PRO A 26 11.43 -2.17 -10.49
N PHE A 27 12.76 -2.17 -10.39
CA PHE A 27 13.61 -3.01 -11.23
C PHE A 27 14.75 -3.73 -10.46
N GLY A 28 14.76 -3.66 -9.12
CA GLY A 28 15.80 -4.23 -8.25
C GLY A 28 16.93 -3.24 -7.92
N SER A 29 17.86 -3.64 -7.05
CA SER A 29 18.95 -2.79 -6.56
C SER A 29 20.26 -2.86 -7.37
N GLY A 30 20.33 -3.72 -8.38
CA GLY A 30 21.51 -3.87 -9.25
C GLY A 30 21.61 -2.87 -10.40
N SER A 31 22.71 -2.92 -11.15
CA SER A 31 22.98 -2.06 -12.31
C SER A 31 21.91 -2.17 -13.41
N PHE A 32 21.33 -3.36 -13.60
CA PHE A 32 20.19 -3.57 -14.49
C PHE A 32 18.94 -2.80 -14.03
N GLY A 33 18.70 -2.75 -12.72
CA GLY A 33 17.57 -2.02 -12.14
C GLY A 33 17.65 -0.52 -12.41
N ALA A 34 18.81 0.07 -12.18
CA ALA A 34 19.06 1.48 -12.44
C ALA A 34 18.88 1.85 -13.93
N ARG A 35 19.34 0.98 -14.85
CA ARG A 35 19.14 1.16 -16.30
C ARG A 35 17.68 1.05 -16.68
N ALA A 36 16.98 0.03 -16.19
CA ALA A 36 15.56 -0.16 -16.45
C ALA A 36 14.71 1.01 -15.91
N GLU A 37 15.08 1.58 -14.76
CA GLU A 37 14.42 2.76 -14.21
C GLU A 37 14.68 4.03 -15.04
N ALA A 38 15.88 4.19 -15.60
CA ALA A 38 16.16 5.26 -16.56
C ALA A 38 15.36 5.08 -17.85
N PHE A 39 15.28 3.86 -18.39
CA PHE A 39 14.44 3.54 -19.55
C PHE A 39 12.96 3.82 -19.27
N ALA A 40 12.41 3.37 -18.14
CA ALA A 40 11.02 3.61 -17.77
C ALA A 40 10.70 5.11 -17.69
N ARG A 41 11.58 5.92 -17.08
CA ARG A 41 11.42 7.38 -17.04
C ARG A 41 11.49 8.02 -18.42
N PHE A 42 12.36 7.52 -19.30
CA PHE A 42 12.49 8.02 -20.66
C PHE A 42 11.24 7.72 -21.52
N PHE A 43 10.76 6.47 -21.51
CA PHE A 43 9.57 6.07 -22.26
C PHE A 43 8.26 6.63 -21.69
N GLY A 44 8.23 6.99 -20.40
CA GLY A 44 7.06 7.62 -19.75
C GLY A 44 6.85 9.10 -20.07
N THR A 45 7.78 9.74 -20.79
CA THR A 45 7.71 11.17 -21.12
C THR A 45 7.14 11.38 -22.53
N PRO A 46 6.18 12.30 -22.75
CA PRO A 46 5.60 12.56 -24.08
C PRO A 46 6.65 13.00 -25.12
N THR A 47 7.79 13.54 -24.67
CA THR A 47 8.93 13.91 -25.50
C THR A 47 9.49 12.74 -26.31
N PHE A 48 9.43 11.51 -25.80
CA PHE A 48 9.90 10.33 -26.54
C PHE A 48 9.10 10.10 -27.82
N LEU A 49 7.77 10.16 -27.73
CA LEU A 49 6.88 9.98 -28.87
C LEU A 49 7.13 11.05 -29.93
N ILE A 50 7.28 12.31 -29.52
CA ILE A 50 7.60 13.42 -30.43
C ILE A 50 8.93 13.18 -31.13
N GLY A 51 9.99 12.82 -30.39
CA GLY A 51 11.30 12.52 -30.96
C GLY A 51 11.25 11.37 -31.97
N GLN A 52 10.57 10.26 -31.63
CA GLN A 52 10.39 9.11 -32.51
C GLN A 52 9.66 9.50 -33.80
N THR A 53 8.57 10.26 -33.71
CA THR A 53 7.81 10.73 -34.87
C THR A 53 8.64 11.66 -35.76
N LEU A 54 9.47 12.53 -35.19
CA LEU A 54 10.36 13.40 -35.96
C LEU A 54 11.43 12.60 -36.71
N ILE A 55 12.02 11.60 -36.08
CA ILE A 55 13.03 10.73 -36.72
C ILE A 55 12.40 9.98 -37.91
N VAL A 56 11.26 9.33 -37.67
CA VAL A 56 10.52 8.58 -38.71
C VAL A 56 10.04 9.51 -39.83
N GLY A 57 9.49 10.67 -39.49
CA GLY A 57 9.04 11.67 -40.45
C GLY A 57 10.19 12.21 -41.30
N THR A 58 11.34 12.51 -40.69
CA THR A 58 12.55 12.96 -41.40
C THR A 58 13.04 11.88 -42.37
N TRP A 59 13.06 10.61 -41.93
CA TRP A 59 13.44 9.49 -42.80
C TRP A 59 12.54 9.37 -44.03
N ILE A 60 11.22 9.45 -43.82
CA ILE A 60 10.23 9.41 -44.91
C ILE A 60 10.44 10.59 -45.86
N VAL A 61 10.60 11.82 -45.35
CA VAL A 61 10.78 13.03 -46.17
C VAL A 61 12.06 12.96 -47.00
N LEU A 62 13.19 12.54 -46.42
CA LEU A 62 14.48 12.44 -47.13
C LEU A 62 14.44 11.39 -48.26
N ASN A 63 13.81 10.24 -48.02
CA ASN A 63 13.68 9.18 -49.04
C ASN A 63 12.62 9.53 -50.10
N ALA A 64 11.48 10.12 -49.71
CA ALA A 64 10.44 10.56 -50.64
C ALA A 64 10.90 11.69 -51.57
N ALA A 65 11.74 12.60 -51.06
CA ALA A 65 12.36 13.66 -51.87
C ALA A 65 13.48 13.17 -52.79
N LYS A 66 13.76 11.85 -52.84
CA LYS A 66 14.86 11.22 -53.59
C LYS A 66 16.25 11.79 -53.30
N ILE A 67 16.42 12.46 -52.16
CA ILE A 67 17.70 13.00 -51.70
C ILE A 67 18.64 11.83 -51.38
N VAL A 68 18.08 10.75 -50.84
CA VAL A 68 18.77 9.48 -50.56
C VAL A 68 17.92 8.35 -51.13
N HIS A 69 18.52 7.43 -51.90
CA HIS A 69 17.83 6.31 -52.55
C HIS A 69 17.85 5.02 -51.69
N PHE A 70 17.93 5.16 -50.36
CA PHE A 70 18.15 4.01 -49.47
C PHE A 70 16.88 3.16 -49.29
N ASP A 71 15.69 3.78 -49.29
CA ASP A 71 14.40 3.12 -49.07
C ASP A 71 13.31 3.72 -49.98
N LEU A 72 13.26 3.29 -51.25
CA LEU A 72 12.25 3.71 -52.23
C LEU A 72 10.86 3.13 -51.86
N TYR A 73 9.80 3.84 -52.26
CA TYR A 73 8.42 3.39 -52.07
C TYR A 73 8.26 1.92 -52.51
N PRO A 74 7.81 1.00 -51.63
CA PRO A 74 6.96 1.18 -50.45
C PRO A 74 7.66 1.11 -49.06
N PHE A 75 8.88 1.63 -48.89
CA PHE A 75 9.61 1.71 -47.60
C PHE A 75 9.81 0.35 -46.89
N ILE A 76 10.39 -0.63 -47.60
CA ILE A 76 10.53 -2.00 -47.10
C ILE A 76 11.44 -2.08 -45.86
N LEU A 77 12.49 -1.26 -45.79
CA LEU A 77 13.44 -1.30 -44.68
C LEU A 77 12.82 -0.73 -43.41
N LEU A 78 12.09 0.37 -43.54
CA LEU A 78 11.34 0.96 -42.43
C LEU A 78 10.30 -0.01 -41.89
N ASN A 79 9.55 -0.69 -42.77
CA ASN A 79 8.57 -1.69 -42.35
C ASN A 79 9.22 -2.89 -41.66
N LEU A 80 10.36 -3.36 -42.17
CA LEU A 80 11.12 -4.45 -41.54
C LEU A 80 11.65 -4.05 -40.16
N ALA A 81 12.16 -2.82 -40.02
CA ALA A 81 12.63 -2.30 -38.75
C ALA A 81 11.52 -2.21 -37.70
N PHE A 82 10.33 -1.71 -38.07
CA PHE A 82 9.18 -1.67 -37.18
C PHE A 82 8.68 -3.07 -36.79
N SER A 83 8.69 -4.01 -37.73
CA SER A 83 8.31 -5.40 -37.47
C SER A 83 9.27 -6.06 -36.47
N LEU A 84 10.58 -5.84 -36.63
CA LEU A 84 11.59 -6.30 -35.66
C LEU A 84 11.44 -5.60 -34.30
N GLN A 85 11.18 -4.29 -34.30
CA GLN A 85 10.95 -3.52 -33.08
C GLN A 85 9.78 -4.09 -32.29
N ALA A 86 8.66 -4.40 -32.94
CA ALA A 86 7.50 -5.01 -32.30
C ALA A 86 7.80 -6.44 -31.80
N ALA A 87 8.51 -7.24 -32.61
CA ALA A 87 8.85 -8.62 -32.27
C ALA A 87 9.75 -8.71 -31.02
N TYR A 88 10.68 -7.78 -30.83
CA TYR A 88 11.52 -7.74 -29.62
C TYR A 88 10.85 -7.03 -28.44
N ALA A 89 9.95 -6.07 -28.70
CA ALA A 89 9.19 -5.40 -27.64
C ALA A 89 8.26 -6.37 -26.91
N ALA A 90 7.54 -7.26 -27.61
CA ALA A 90 6.60 -8.20 -27.01
C ALA A 90 7.18 -9.06 -25.86
N PRO A 91 8.30 -9.78 -26.03
CA PRO A 91 8.89 -10.56 -24.94
C PRO A 91 9.47 -9.69 -23.82
N LEU A 92 10.03 -8.51 -24.13
CA LEU A 92 10.50 -7.59 -23.10
C LEU A 92 9.36 -7.05 -22.24
N ILE A 93 8.23 -6.69 -22.88
CA ILE A 93 7.01 -6.27 -22.19
C ILE A 93 6.50 -7.40 -21.31
N LEU A 94 6.48 -8.64 -21.82
CA LEU A 94 6.06 -9.80 -21.04
C LEU A 94 6.94 -10.01 -19.80
N LEU A 95 8.27 -9.90 -19.93
CA LEU A 95 9.18 -9.96 -18.78
C LEU A 95 8.97 -8.81 -17.79
N ALA A 96 8.67 -7.61 -18.28
CA ALA A 96 8.34 -6.47 -17.41
C ALA A 96 7.03 -6.72 -16.67
N GLN A 97 6.02 -7.28 -17.36
CA GLN A 97 4.71 -7.62 -16.80
C GLN A 97 4.78 -8.74 -15.77
N THR A 98 5.54 -9.81 -16.00
CA THR A 98 5.71 -10.87 -14.99
C THR A 98 6.34 -10.34 -13.71
N ARG A 99 7.38 -9.51 -13.82
CA ARG A 99 8.01 -8.85 -12.66
C ARG A 99 7.08 -7.85 -11.97
N GLN A 100 6.19 -7.18 -12.71
CA GLN A 100 5.16 -6.32 -12.13
C GLN A 100 4.13 -7.17 -11.37
N ALA A 101 3.63 -8.24 -11.97
CA ALA A 101 2.64 -9.12 -11.35
C ALA A 101 3.15 -9.78 -10.05
N ASP A 102 4.42 -10.20 -10.01
CA ASP A 102 5.04 -10.76 -8.81
C ASP A 102 5.06 -9.74 -7.66
N ARG A 103 5.35 -8.46 -7.95
CA ARG A 103 5.28 -7.38 -6.96
C ARG A 103 3.86 -7.11 -6.51
N ASP A 104 2.94 -6.98 -7.45
CA ASP A 104 1.54 -6.68 -7.14
C ASP A 104 0.95 -7.77 -6.25
N LYS A 105 1.31 -9.04 -6.50
CA LYS A 105 0.95 -10.16 -5.64
C LYS A 105 1.54 -10.03 -4.23
N ALA A 106 2.82 -9.70 -4.11
CA ALA A 106 3.48 -9.52 -2.82
C ALA A 106 2.85 -8.37 -2.01
N HIS A 107 2.56 -7.24 -2.67
CA HIS A 107 1.84 -6.12 -2.06
C HIS A 107 0.42 -6.51 -1.62
N ALA A 108 -0.32 -7.24 -2.45
CA ALA A 108 -1.66 -7.72 -2.11
C ALA A 108 -1.65 -8.66 -0.90
N GLU A 109 -0.65 -9.53 -0.77
CA GLU A 109 -0.48 -10.41 0.40
C GLU A 109 -0.15 -9.61 1.66
N ALA A 110 0.72 -8.61 1.56
CA ALA A 110 1.04 -7.69 2.67
C ALA A 110 -0.22 -6.99 3.19
N ASP A 111 -1.02 -6.45 2.27
CA ASP A 111 -2.26 -5.74 2.57
C ASP A 111 -3.31 -6.69 3.16
N ALA A 112 -3.39 -7.94 2.70
CA ALA A 112 -4.26 -8.95 3.30
C ALA A 112 -3.86 -9.25 4.75
N LYS A 113 -2.57 -9.51 5.02
CA LYS A 113 -2.06 -9.73 6.38
C LYS A 113 -2.29 -8.52 7.28
N HIS A 114 -2.07 -7.31 6.75
CA HIS A 114 -2.32 -6.08 7.48
C HIS A 114 -3.79 -5.95 7.87
N ARG A 115 -4.72 -6.15 6.92
CA ARG A 115 -6.17 -6.13 7.18
C ARG A 115 -6.60 -7.16 8.21
N GLU A 116 -6.07 -8.39 8.15
CA GLU A 116 -6.31 -9.41 9.16
C GLU A 116 -5.80 -9.00 10.55
N SER A 117 -4.61 -8.39 10.62
CA SER A 117 -4.04 -7.92 11.89
C SER A 117 -4.90 -6.82 12.52
N VAL A 118 -5.40 -5.89 11.71
CA VAL A 118 -6.29 -4.80 12.15
C VAL A 118 -7.62 -5.38 12.62
N ALA A 119 -8.22 -6.30 11.86
CA ALA A 119 -9.47 -6.96 12.25
C ALA A 119 -9.35 -7.74 13.56
N ARG A 120 -8.23 -8.42 13.80
CA ARG A 120 -7.95 -9.07 15.10
C ARG A 120 -7.81 -8.05 16.22
N GLY A 121 -7.16 -6.91 15.95
CA GLY A 121 -7.02 -5.82 16.91
C GLY A 121 -8.36 -5.20 17.30
N THR A 122 -9.26 -5.00 16.33
CA THR A 122 -10.61 -4.45 16.60
C THR A 122 -11.46 -5.42 17.42
N LEU A 123 -11.41 -6.73 17.13
CA LEU A 123 -12.12 -7.74 17.92
C LEU A 123 -11.62 -7.78 19.37
N ARG A 124 -10.29 -7.76 19.60
CA ARG A 124 -9.75 -7.70 20.98
C ARG A 124 -10.19 -6.44 21.72
N ARG A 125 -10.26 -5.30 21.04
CA ARG A 125 -10.74 -4.04 21.64
C ARG A 125 -12.21 -4.13 22.05
N GLN A 126 -13.04 -4.81 21.25
CA GLN A 126 -14.44 -5.06 21.60
C GLN A 126 -14.56 -5.97 22.83
N GLU A 127 -13.83 -7.08 22.87
CA GLU A 127 -13.84 -8.01 24.01
C GLU A 127 -13.40 -7.31 25.32
N LEU A 128 -12.37 -6.46 25.26
CA LEU A 128 -11.94 -5.66 26.42
C LEU A 128 -13.00 -4.64 26.84
N ALA A 129 -13.71 -4.02 25.89
CA ALA A 129 -14.80 -3.09 26.18
C ALA A 129 -15.98 -3.81 26.85
N GLU A 130 -16.34 -5.00 26.39
CA GLU A 130 -17.39 -5.83 27.00
C GLU A 130 -17.03 -6.20 28.44
N ARG A 131 -15.81 -6.72 28.68
CA ARG A 131 -15.33 -6.99 30.05
C ARG A 131 -15.33 -5.74 30.93
N GLY A 132 -14.96 -4.58 30.36
CA GLY A 132 -15.01 -3.30 31.06
C GLY A 132 -16.44 -2.92 31.48
N ILE A 133 -17.42 -3.14 30.60
CA ILE A 133 -18.84 -2.91 30.91
C ILE A 133 -19.32 -3.83 32.04
N ASP A 134 -18.91 -5.10 32.03
CA ASP A 134 -19.32 -6.05 33.07
C ASP A 134 -18.74 -5.68 34.44
N LEU A 135 -17.47 -5.29 34.52
CA LEU A 135 -16.85 -4.78 35.75
C LEU A 135 -17.54 -3.50 36.24
N LEU A 136 -17.92 -2.59 35.33
CA LEU A 136 -18.66 -1.38 35.69
C LEU A 136 -20.04 -1.70 36.28
N LYS A 137 -20.74 -2.70 35.74
CA LYS A 137 -22.01 -3.16 36.32
C LYS A 137 -21.82 -3.73 37.72
N GLU A 138 -20.78 -4.53 37.94
CA GLU A 138 -20.47 -5.10 39.25
C GLU A 138 -20.17 -4.02 40.29
N LEU A 139 -19.32 -3.04 39.95
CA LEU A 139 -19.04 -1.89 40.83
C LEU A 139 -20.29 -1.05 41.12
N LEU A 140 -21.18 -0.90 40.14
CA LEU A 140 -22.43 -0.16 40.34
C LEU A 140 -23.38 -0.90 41.29
N ASP A 141 -23.47 -2.22 41.18
CA ASP A 141 -24.27 -3.04 42.09
C ASP A 141 -23.69 -2.99 43.51
N GLU A 142 -22.37 -3.07 43.65
CA GLU A 142 -21.70 -2.97 44.95
C GLU A 142 -21.94 -1.59 45.60
N ASN A 143 -21.82 -0.49 44.86
CA ASN A 143 -22.17 0.84 45.35
C ASN A 143 -23.64 0.94 45.79
N THR A 144 -24.55 0.32 45.03
CA THR A 144 -25.98 0.28 45.36
C THR A 144 -26.21 -0.49 46.66
N GLN A 145 -25.53 -1.62 46.85
CA GLN A 145 -25.62 -2.43 48.08
C GLN A 145 -25.06 -1.68 49.29
N LEU A 146 -23.91 -1.01 49.15
CA LEU A 146 -23.33 -0.18 50.21
C LEU A 146 -24.30 0.93 50.62
N THR A 147 -24.93 1.60 49.65
CA THR A 147 -25.93 2.64 49.89
C THR A 147 -27.12 2.08 50.69
N LYS A 148 -27.65 0.91 50.29
CA LYS A 148 -28.72 0.22 51.02
C LYS A 148 -28.31 -0.15 52.45
N ARG A 149 -27.09 -0.67 52.66
CA ARG A 149 -26.59 -1.02 54.00
C ARG A 149 -26.46 0.21 54.90
N VAL A 150 -26.01 1.34 54.35
CA VAL A 150 -25.94 2.61 55.10
C VAL A 150 -27.34 3.09 55.49
N GLU A 151 -28.30 3.02 54.56
CA GLU A 151 -29.70 3.36 54.83
C GLU A 151 -30.30 2.46 55.93
N GLU A 152 -30.09 1.14 55.84
CA GLU A 152 -30.52 0.15 56.82
C GLU A 152 -29.94 0.41 58.22
N LEU A 153 -28.61 0.60 58.31
CA LEU A 153 -27.91 0.91 59.57
C LEU A 153 -28.42 2.23 60.17
N THR A 154 -28.61 3.25 59.34
CA THR A 154 -29.15 4.55 59.78
C THR A 154 -30.55 4.38 60.35
N ARG A 155 -31.41 3.61 59.67
CA ARG A 155 -32.77 3.31 60.11
C ARG A 155 -32.81 2.56 61.43
N GLN A 156 -31.93 1.57 61.62
CA GLN A 156 -31.82 0.81 62.86
C GLN A 156 -31.32 1.68 64.03
N ILE A 157 -30.33 2.55 63.80
CA ILE A 157 -29.86 3.50 64.81
C ILE A 157 -30.99 4.44 65.20
N HIS A 158 -31.70 5.02 64.22
CA HIS A 158 -32.82 5.92 64.50
C HIS A 158 -33.92 5.22 65.31
N GLY A 159 -34.24 3.97 64.99
CA GLY A 159 -35.18 3.15 65.76
C GLY A 159 -34.74 2.89 67.20
N LYS A 160 -33.45 2.64 67.45
CA LYS A 160 -32.92 2.45 68.82
C LYS A 160 -32.87 3.75 69.63
N VAL A 161 -32.51 4.87 68.99
CA VAL A 161 -32.45 6.18 69.66
C VAL A 161 -33.84 6.69 70.03
N VAL A 162 -34.87 6.44 69.23
CA VAL A 162 -36.26 6.85 69.51
C VAL A 162 -36.95 5.96 70.55
N ALA A 163 -36.49 4.71 70.71
CA ALA A 163 -37.01 3.78 71.72
C ALA A 163 -36.40 3.95 73.12
N THR A 164 -35.45 4.89 73.29
CA THR A 164 -34.80 5.22 74.57
C THR A 164 -35.31 6.57 75.06
#